data_AF-A0A917C3Z9-F1
#
_entry.id   AF-A0A917C3Z9-F1
#
_cell.length_a   1.000
_cell.length_b   1.000
_cell.length_c   1.000
_cell.angle_alpha   90.00
_cell.angle_beta   90.00
_cell.angle_gamma   90.00
#
_symmetry.space_group_name_H-M   'P 1'
#
loop_
_entity.id
_entity.type
_entity.pdbx_description
1 polymer ?
#
loop_
_entity_poly.entity_id
_entity_poly.type
_entity_poly.pdbx_seq_one_letter_code
_entity_poly.pdbx_strand_id
1 'polypeptide(L)'
;MHSLLVIHNSLTANEPAAGSPGRPDTVLRDCGYLVEVAGTEEEAISRITEADASILNLPITEINHWGMLLMQQKTAPILWWCTDETATLSVTACEDNIMVDGLLAPSMHPQEIHWSLHFSAKQCFERQQWMKEREQLLSRLEERKWIDMAKGILSKVKNISESEAYDLLRKQAMNERKRMVDVATSIVKVYQLLQDQT
;
A
#
# COMPACT_ATOMS: atom_id res chain seq x y z
N MET A 1 18.31 -6.91 -16.68
CA MET A 1 18.42 -5.48 -16.36
C MET A 1 17.17 -5.10 -15.60
N HIS A 2 17.30 -4.46 -14.43
CA HIS A 2 16.13 -4.00 -13.68
C HIS A 2 15.61 -2.69 -14.29
N SER A 3 14.29 -2.58 -14.41
CA SER A 3 13.62 -1.39 -14.93
C SER A 3 13.24 -0.47 -13.78
N LEU A 4 13.55 0.83 -13.88
CA LEU A 4 13.30 1.83 -12.85
C LEU A 4 12.47 2.96 -13.45
N LEU A 5 11.44 3.37 -12.71
CA LEU A 5 10.62 4.53 -13.07
C LEU A 5 11.03 5.73 -12.22
N VAL A 6 11.49 6.80 -12.84
CA VAL A 6 11.79 8.07 -12.18
C VAL A 6 10.64 9.03 -12.39
N ILE A 7 10.14 9.61 -11.31
CA ILE A 7 9.08 10.63 -11.35
C ILE A 7 9.70 11.99 -11.02
N HIS A 8 9.51 12.95 -11.91
CA HIS A 8 10.00 14.31 -11.76
C HIS A 8 8.87 15.29 -11.48
N ASN A 9 9.18 16.38 -10.77
CA ASN A 9 8.28 17.52 -10.70
C ASN A 9 8.37 18.32 -12.02
N SER A 10 7.22 18.67 -12.60
CA SER A 10 7.11 19.61 -13.73
C SER A 10 7.82 20.95 -13.53
N LEU A 11 8.04 21.39 -12.28
CA LEU A 11 8.81 22.60 -11.97
C LEU A 11 10.33 22.44 -12.25
N THR A 12 10.85 21.22 -12.25
CA THR A 12 12.27 20.91 -12.57
C THR A 12 12.51 20.62 -14.05
N ALA A 13 11.47 20.59 -14.87
CA ALA A 13 11.58 20.27 -16.30
C ALA A 13 12.11 21.45 -17.16
N ASN A 14 12.09 22.69 -16.62
CA ASN A 14 12.26 23.91 -17.41
C ASN A 14 13.62 24.61 -17.29
N GLU A 15 14.64 23.99 -16.69
CA GLU A 15 16.02 24.50 -16.79
C GLU A 15 16.95 23.48 -17.45
N PRO A 16 17.40 23.73 -18.70
CA PRO A 16 18.58 23.08 -19.24
C PRO A 16 19.81 23.81 -18.71
N ALA A 17 20.07 23.73 -17.41
CA ALA A 17 21.34 24.17 -16.88
C ALA A 17 22.37 23.05 -17.11
N ALA A 18 23.22 23.25 -18.12
CA ALA A 18 24.43 22.46 -18.29
C ALA A 18 25.26 22.54 -17.00
N GLY A 19 25.14 21.53 -16.12
CA GLY A 19 25.91 21.44 -14.87
C GLY A 19 25.15 21.13 -13.58
N SER A 20 23.85 20.82 -13.58
CA SER A 20 23.17 20.40 -12.33
C SER A 20 23.70 19.05 -11.82
N PRO A 21 24.07 18.92 -10.54
CA PRO A 21 24.67 17.69 -10.02
C PRO A 21 23.67 16.53 -10.02
N GLY A 22 23.97 15.50 -10.82
CA GLY A 22 23.40 14.15 -10.74
C GLY A 22 21.90 14.04 -10.90
N ARG A 23 21.38 14.24 -12.13
CA ARG A 23 20.00 13.84 -12.44
C ARG A 23 19.81 12.33 -12.14
N PRO A 24 18.71 11.94 -11.47
CA PRO A 24 18.45 10.54 -11.15
C PRO A 24 18.51 9.64 -12.38
N ASP A 25 17.95 10.10 -13.51
CA ASP A 25 17.91 9.31 -14.75
C ASP A 25 19.29 9.02 -15.33
N THR A 26 20.21 9.98 -15.29
CA THR A 26 21.59 9.79 -15.76
C THR A 26 22.36 8.87 -14.83
N VAL A 27 22.33 9.15 -13.52
CA VAL A 27 23.10 8.39 -12.51
C VAL A 27 22.69 6.91 -12.50
N LEU A 28 21.38 6.63 -12.57
CA LEU A 28 20.87 5.27 -12.58
C LEU A 28 21.20 4.53 -13.89
N ARG A 29 21.18 5.22 -15.04
CA ARG A 29 21.60 4.62 -16.32
C ARG A 29 23.09 4.29 -16.31
N ASP A 30 23.93 5.16 -15.76
CA ASP A 30 25.37 4.93 -15.62
C ASP A 30 25.67 3.73 -14.72
N CYS A 31 24.78 3.43 -13.77
CA CYS A 31 24.84 2.22 -12.94
C CYS A 31 24.31 0.94 -13.64
N GLY A 32 23.85 1.03 -14.88
CA GLY A 32 23.40 -0.11 -15.68
C GLY A 32 21.90 -0.45 -15.57
N TYR A 33 21.08 0.45 -15.02
CA TYR A 33 19.63 0.28 -14.95
C TYR A 33 18.92 0.83 -16.20
N LEU A 34 17.79 0.22 -16.56
CA LEU A 34 16.89 0.78 -17.56
C LEU A 34 16.01 1.80 -16.85
N VAL A 35 16.00 3.05 -17.32
CA VAL A 35 15.31 4.14 -16.64
C VAL A 35 14.32 4.83 -17.55
N GLU A 36 13.06 4.77 -17.15
CA GLU A 36 11.97 5.54 -17.71
C GLU A 36 11.65 6.75 -16.84
N VAL A 37 11.19 7.84 -17.45
CA VAL A 37 10.91 9.11 -16.76
C VAL A 37 9.46 9.52 -17.00
N ALA A 38 8.69 9.72 -15.93
CA ALA A 38 7.33 10.25 -16.00
C ALA A 38 7.25 11.65 -15.38
N GLY A 39 6.57 12.57 -16.06
CA GLY A 39 6.29 13.93 -15.57
C GLY A 39 4.84 14.15 -15.13
N THR A 40 3.95 13.22 -15.48
CA THR A 40 2.52 13.27 -15.12
C THR A 40 2.08 11.97 -14.46
N GLU A 41 0.97 12.04 -13.73
CA GLU A 41 0.37 10.87 -13.08
C GLU A 41 -0.01 9.78 -14.09
N GLU A 42 -0.58 10.18 -15.22
CA GLU A 42 -1.01 9.29 -16.31
C GLU A 42 0.17 8.49 -16.89
N GLU A 43 1.30 9.17 -17.14
CA GLU A 43 2.52 8.51 -17.60
C GLU A 43 3.08 7.55 -16.55
N ALA A 44 3.09 7.97 -15.28
CA ALA A 44 3.61 7.15 -14.19
C ALA A 44 2.78 5.87 -13.99
N ILE A 45 1.45 5.98 -14.04
CA ILE A 45 0.52 4.84 -13.93
C ILE A 45 0.70 3.87 -15.09
N SER A 46 0.90 4.37 -16.32
CA SER A 46 1.11 3.51 -17.48
C SER A 46 2.45 2.76 -17.43
N ARG A 47 3.49 3.37 -16.86
CA ARG A 47 4.87 2.84 -16.90
C ARG A 47 5.24 2.02 -15.67
N ILE A 48 4.61 2.25 -14.52
CA ILE A 48 4.90 1.49 -13.30
C ILE A 48 4.64 -0.02 -13.48
N THR A 49 3.75 -0.42 -14.38
CA THR A 49 3.45 -1.84 -14.63
C THR A 49 4.71 -2.64 -14.98
N GLU A 50 5.62 -2.07 -15.77
CA GLU A 50 6.87 -2.72 -16.21
C GLU A 50 8.07 -2.40 -15.29
N ALA A 51 7.98 -1.38 -14.44
CA ALA A 51 9.07 -0.97 -13.56
C ALA A 51 9.20 -1.87 -12.32
N ASP A 52 10.44 -2.21 -11.95
CA ASP A 52 10.76 -2.97 -10.74
C ASP A 52 10.78 -2.11 -9.48
N ALA A 53 11.09 -0.81 -9.60
CA ALA A 53 11.02 0.17 -8.51
C ALA A 53 10.74 1.58 -9.04
N SER A 54 10.22 2.44 -8.16
CA SER A 54 9.93 3.84 -8.44
C SER A 54 10.86 4.76 -7.64
N ILE A 55 11.41 5.78 -8.30
CA ILE A 55 12.28 6.79 -7.70
C ILE A 55 11.58 8.13 -7.80
N LEU A 56 11.25 8.71 -6.66
CA LEU A 56 10.56 9.98 -6.55
C LEU A 56 11.60 11.11 -6.45
N ASN A 57 11.72 11.93 -7.48
CA ASN A 57 12.49 13.16 -7.45
C ASN A 57 11.55 14.36 -7.27
N LEU A 58 11.03 14.46 -6.06
CA LEU A 58 9.94 15.34 -5.65
C LEU A 58 10.23 15.94 -4.26
N PRO A 59 9.64 17.09 -3.93
CA PRO A 59 9.64 17.58 -2.56
C PRO A 59 8.91 16.60 -1.65
N ILE A 60 9.33 16.52 -0.39
CA ILE A 60 8.79 15.56 0.60
C ILE A 60 7.27 15.63 0.74
N THR A 61 6.67 16.81 0.58
CA THR A 61 5.24 17.06 0.69
C THR A 61 4.41 16.34 -0.38
N GLU A 62 5.02 16.00 -1.51
CA GLU A 62 4.35 15.29 -2.61
C GLU A 62 4.57 13.77 -2.54
N ILE A 63 5.56 13.29 -1.78
CA ILE A 63 5.94 11.87 -1.73
C ILE A 63 4.75 10.99 -1.35
N ASN A 64 3.97 11.38 -0.35
CA ASN A 64 2.83 10.58 0.12
C ASN A 64 1.72 10.50 -0.93
N HIS A 65 1.44 11.61 -1.63
CA HIS A 65 0.47 11.63 -2.73
C HIS A 65 0.85 10.65 -3.83
N TRP A 66 2.09 10.76 -4.33
CA TRP A 66 2.60 9.87 -5.36
C TRP A 66 2.76 8.42 -4.87
N GLY A 67 3.21 8.22 -3.64
CA GLY A 67 3.31 6.91 -3.02
C GLY A 67 1.98 6.16 -3.02
N MET A 68 0.90 6.84 -2.59
CA MET A 68 -0.45 6.26 -2.63
C MET A 68 -0.90 5.93 -4.05
N LEU A 69 -0.66 6.83 -5.02
CA LEU A 69 -1.03 6.63 -6.42
C LEU A 69 -0.37 5.38 -7.01
N LEU A 70 0.95 5.24 -6.80
CA LEU A 70 1.74 4.14 -7.36
C LEU A 70 1.41 2.81 -6.70
N MET A 71 1.23 2.79 -5.37
CA MET A 71 0.87 1.57 -4.64
C MET A 71 -0.49 1.01 -5.02
N GLN A 72 -1.42 1.83 -5.51
CA GLN A 72 -2.70 1.36 -6.05
C GLN A 72 -2.53 0.55 -7.35
N GLN A 73 -1.49 0.85 -8.13
CA GLN A 73 -1.26 0.22 -9.43
C GLN A 73 -0.39 -1.04 -9.29
N LYS A 74 0.72 -0.95 -8.56
CA LYS A 74 1.66 -2.06 -8.38
C LYS A 74 2.38 -1.94 -7.05
N THR A 75 2.49 -3.06 -6.34
CA THR A 75 3.37 -3.18 -5.17
C THR A 75 4.81 -3.30 -5.64
N ALA A 76 5.51 -2.17 -5.69
CA ALA A 76 6.93 -2.06 -6.00
C ALA A 76 7.63 -1.16 -4.97
N PRO A 77 8.95 -1.28 -4.78
CA PRO A 77 9.71 -0.41 -3.90
C PRO A 77 9.63 1.04 -4.37
N ILE A 78 9.44 1.95 -3.42
CA ILE A 78 9.39 3.39 -3.66
C ILE A 78 10.57 4.02 -2.93
N LEU A 79 11.49 4.61 -3.67
CA LEU A 79 12.67 5.28 -3.13
C LEU A 79 12.54 6.78 -3.34
N TRP A 80 13.05 7.56 -2.39
CA TRP A 80 13.17 9.00 -2.54
C TRP A 80 14.55 9.38 -3.09
N TRP A 81 14.57 10.22 -4.12
CA TRP A 81 15.79 10.88 -4.58
C TRP A 81 16.01 12.16 -3.79
N CYS A 82 16.95 12.10 -2.85
CA CYS A 82 17.24 13.16 -1.92
C CYS A 82 18.47 13.96 -2.35
N THR A 83 18.23 15.22 -2.69
CA THR A 83 19.23 16.26 -2.90
C THR A 83 19.24 17.22 -1.71
N ASP A 84 20.30 18.01 -1.57
CA ASP A 84 20.41 19.05 -0.52
C ASP A 84 19.21 20.02 -0.53
N GLU A 85 18.70 20.34 -1.73
CA GLU A 85 17.51 21.19 -1.92
C GLU A 85 16.25 20.52 -1.35
N THR A 86 15.99 19.26 -1.73
CA THR A 86 14.82 18.51 -1.27
C THR A 86 14.88 18.18 0.23
N ALA A 87 16.08 17.97 0.79
CA ALA A 87 16.30 17.75 2.22
C ALA A 87 16.05 19.02 3.05
N THR A 88 16.40 20.20 2.53
CA THR A 88 16.12 21.46 3.23
C THR A 88 14.61 21.71 3.34
N LEU A 89 13.86 21.34 2.29
CA LEU A 89 12.39 21.40 2.27
C LEU A 89 11.73 20.42 3.25
N SER A 90 12.46 19.42 3.79
CA SER A 90 11.91 18.47 4.75
C SER A 90 11.94 18.93 6.21
N VAL A 91 12.75 19.92 6.56
CA VAL A 91 12.86 20.42 7.94
C VAL A 91 11.51 20.98 8.44
N THR A 92 10.67 21.50 7.54
CA THR A 92 9.34 22.04 7.84
C THR A 92 8.22 21.02 7.67
N ALA A 93 8.49 19.87 7.06
CA ALA A 93 7.52 18.84 6.68
C ALA A 93 7.91 17.47 7.27
N CYS A 94 8.47 17.48 8.49
CA CYS A 94 8.83 16.28 9.23
C CYS A 94 7.54 15.55 9.67
N GLU A 95 6.93 14.83 8.74
CA GLU A 95 5.79 13.96 9.00
C GLU A 95 6.29 12.58 9.44
N ASP A 96 5.62 11.99 10.44
CA ASP A 96 6.01 10.68 11.00
C ASP A 96 5.76 9.49 10.04
N ASN A 97 5.07 9.71 8.90
CA ASN A 97 4.62 8.64 8.00
C ASN A 97 4.91 8.94 6.52
N ILE A 98 6.20 8.92 6.14
CA ILE A 98 6.60 9.03 4.73
C ILE A 98 6.52 7.63 4.08
N MET A 99 5.83 7.54 2.94
CA MET A 99 5.62 6.29 2.20
C MET A 99 6.81 5.91 1.29
N VAL A 100 8.00 5.74 1.88
CA VAL A 100 9.22 5.34 1.17
C VAL A 100 9.86 4.09 1.78
N ASP A 101 10.43 3.26 0.92
CA ASP A 101 11.20 2.05 1.25
C ASP A 101 12.71 2.32 1.24
N GLY A 102 13.15 3.54 0.96
CA GLY A 102 14.56 3.90 1.02
C GLY A 102 14.90 5.23 0.38
N LEU A 103 16.20 5.51 0.35
CA LEU A 103 16.77 6.78 -0.06
C LEU A 103 17.89 6.56 -1.08
N LEU A 104 17.94 7.42 -2.08
CA LEU A 104 19.07 7.57 -3.00
C LEU A 104 19.51 9.03 -2.99
N ALA A 105 20.81 9.27 -3.17
CA ALA A 105 21.37 10.61 -3.28
C ALA A 105 22.32 10.72 -4.48
N PRO A 106 22.45 11.90 -5.11
CA PRO A 106 23.37 12.11 -6.23
C PRO A 106 24.83 11.78 -5.94
N SER A 107 25.25 11.84 -4.68
CA SER A 107 26.61 11.59 -4.23
C SER A 107 26.96 10.12 -4.02
N MET A 108 25.96 9.21 -4.10
CA MET A 108 26.19 7.79 -3.86
C MET A 108 27.01 7.14 -4.98
N HIS A 109 27.95 6.28 -4.59
CA HIS A 109 28.67 5.42 -5.51
C HIS A 109 27.75 4.31 -6.07
N PRO A 110 28.05 3.75 -7.26
CA PRO A 110 27.20 2.72 -7.89
C PRO A 110 26.90 1.50 -6.99
N GLN A 111 27.86 1.12 -6.13
CA GLN A 111 27.68 0.02 -5.18
C GLN A 111 26.65 0.37 -4.10
N GLU A 112 26.65 1.60 -3.60
CA GLU A 112 25.70 2.10 -2.60
C GLU A 112 24.29 2.18 -3.18
N ILE A 113 24.16 2.65 -4.43
CA ILE A 113 22.88 2.65 -5.16
C ILE A 113 22.33 1.23 -5.30
N HIS A 114 23.18 0.28 -5.70
CA HIS A 114 22.76 -1.12 -5.86
C HIS A 114 22.27 -1.73 -4.54
N TRP A 115 23.03 -1.55 -3.45
CA TRP A 115 22.63 -2.06 -2.14
C TRP A 115 21.41 -1.33 -1.57
N SER A 116 21.28 -0.02 -1.80
CA SER A 116 20.08 0.74 -1.40
C SER A 116 18.83 0.17 -2.08
N LEU A 117 18.87 -0.08 -3.40
CA LEU A 117 17.77 -0.73 -4.12
C LEU A 117 17.42 -2.12 -3.57
N HIS A 118 18.42 -2.93 -3.23
CA HIS A 118 18.19 -4.24 -2.60
C HIS A 118 17.53 -4.14 -1.23
N PHE A 119 17.98 -3.23 -0.38
CA PHE A 119 17.38 -3.03 0.94
C PHE A 119 15.96 -2.47 0.81
N SER A 120 15.70 -1.57 -0.14
CA SER A 120 14.35 -1.09 -0.43
C SER A 120 13.43 -2.18 -0.95
N ALA A 121 13.94 -3.12 -1.76
CA ALA A 121 13.17 -4.29 -2.17
C ALA A 121 12.74 -5.14 -0.96
N LYS A 122 13.65 -5.36 -0.02
CA LYS A 122 13.33 -6.05 1.24
C LYS A 122 12.30 -5.26 2.07
N GLN A 123 12.47 -3.95 2.23
CA GLN A 123 11.56 -3.11 3.01
C GLN A 123 10.15 -3.08 2.39
N CYS A 124 10.06 -3.02 1.06
CA CYS A 124 8.78 -3.15 0.35
C CYS A 124 8.13 -4.50 0.61
N PHE A 125 8.90 -5.59 0.60
CA PHE A 125 8.39 -6.92 0.90
C PHE A 125 7.86 -7.01 2.34
N GLU A 126 8.59 -6.50 3.33
CA GLU A 126 8.15 -6.46 4.73
C GLU A 126 6.87 -5.64 4.89
N ARG A 127 6.81 -4.45 4.27
CA ARG A 127 5.61 -3.61 4.23
C ARG A 127 4.41 -4.38 3.66
N GLN A 128 4.60 -5.13 2.57
CA GLN A 128 3.54 -5.93 1.97
C GLN A 128 3.04 -7.04 2.90
N GLN A 129 3.96 -7.71 3.63
CA GLN A 129 3.57 -8.73 4.61
C GLN A 129 2.74 -8.12 5.74
N TRP A 130 3.16 -6.98 6.28
CA TRP A 130 2.41 -6.29 7.34
C TRP A 130 1.03 -5.83 6.87
N MET A 131 0.91 -5.31 5.65
CA MET A 131 -0.39 -4.93 5.08
C MET A 131 -1.33 -6.13 4.96
N LYS A 132 -0.81 -7.27 4.48
CA LYS A 132 -1.57 -8.51 4.36
C LYS A 132 -1.99 -9.07 5.72
N GLU A 133 -1.09 -9.07 6.70
CA GLU A 133 -1.40 -9.51 8.06
C GLU A 133 -2.46 -8.62 8.71
N ARG A 134 -2.33 -7.29 8.56
CA ARG A 134 -3.32 -6.31 9.01
C ARG A 134 -4.68 -6.59 8.40
N GLU A 135 -4.77 -6.80 7.09
CA GLU A 135 -6.02 -7.11 6.40
C GLU A 135 -6.64 -8.43 6.92
N GLN A 136 -5.83 -9.46 7.11
CA GLN A 136 -6.29 -10.74 7.66
C GLN A 136 -6.83 -10.61 9.09
N LEU A 137 -6.16 -9.83 9.94
CA LEU A 137 -6.61 -9.59 11.31
C LEU A 137 -7.91 -8.78 11.34
N LEU A 138 -8.01 -7.73 10.52
CA LEU A 138 -9.24 -6.94 10.37
C LEU A 138 -10.40 -7.82 9.90
N SER A 139 -10.18 -8.64 8.87
CA SER A 139 -11.18 -9.59 8.38
C SER A 139 -11.65 -10.55 9.48
N ARG A 140 -10.73 -11.15 10.26
CA ARG A 140 -11.11 -12.03 11.39
C ARG A 140 -11.92 -11.31 12.46
N LEU A 141 -11.61 -10.05 12.76
CA LEU A 141 -12.37 -9.24 13.71
C LEU A 141 -13.79 -8.97 13.20
N GLU A 142 -13.93 -8.63 11.91
CA GLU A 142 -15.24 -8.45 11.28
C GLU A 142 -16.05 -9.76 11.26
N GLU A 143 -15.43 -10.88 10.91
CA GLU A 143 -16.09 -12.19 10.94
C GLU A 143 -16.63 -12.51 12.33
N ARG A 144 -15.83 -12.29 13.37
CA ARG A 144 -16.24 -12.49 14.77
C ARG A 144 -17.41 -11.59 15.16
N LYS A 145 -17.38 -10.32 14.75
CA LYS A 145 -18.49 -9.37 15.00
C LYS A 145 -19.81 -9.89 14.44
N TRP A 146 -19.82 -10.38 13.19
CA TRP A 146 -21.03 -10.94 12.58
C TRP A 146 -21.53 -12.19 13.31
N ILE A 147 -20.62 -13.08 13.70
CA ILE A 147 -20.96 -14.30 14.46
C ILE A 147 -21.57 -13.95 15.81
N ASP A 148 -20.97 -13.01 16.55
CA ASP A 148 -21.46 -12.59 17.87
C ASP A 148 -22.85 -11.92 17.76
N MET A 149 -23.06 -11.08 16.74
CA MET A 149 -24.37 -10.50 16.46
C MET A 149 -25.43 -11.57 16.15
N ALA A 150 -25.11 -12.55 15.30
CA ALA A 150 -26.03 -13.62 14.94
C ALA A 150 -26.40 -14.50 16.15
N LYS A 151 -25.43 -14.82 17.03
CA LYS A 151 -25.70 -15.53 18.29
C LYS A 151 -26.68 -14.76 19.16
N GLY A 152 -26.48 -13.45 19.33
CA GLY A 152 -27.37 -12.60 20.13
C GLY A 152 -28.80 -12.58 19.58
N ILE A 153 -28.96 -12.54 18.25
CA ILE A 153 -30.28 -12.63 17.60
C ILE A 153 -30.91 -14.00 17.81
N LEU A 154 -30.17 -15.08 17.53
CA LEU A 154 -30.68 -16.46 17.69
C LEU A 154 -31.06 -16.76 19.13
N SER A 155 -30.27 -16.29 20.09
CA SER A 155 -30.55 -16.41 21.52
C SER A 155 -31.88 -15.76 21.87
N LYS A 156 -32.14 -14.53 21.40
CA LYS A 156 -33.40 -13.80 21.65
C LYS A 156 -34.59 -14.44 20.94
N VAL A 157 -34.46 -14.79 19.66
CA VAL A 157 -35.57 -15.30 18.83
C VAL A 157 -35.98 -16.71 19.24
N LYS A 158 -35.01 -17.57 19.57
CA LYS A 158 -35.26 -18.97 19.94
C LYS A 158 -35.29 -19.22 21.44
N ASN A 159 -35.01 -18.20 22.25
CA ASN A 159 -34.92 -18.29 23.71
C ASN A 159 -33.95 -19.39 24.18
N ILE A 160 -32.74 -19.39 23.60
CA ILE A 160 -31.67 -20.35 23.86
C ILE A 160 -30.42 -19.63 24.39
N SER A 161 -29.52 -20.37 25.03
CA SER A 161 -28.22 -19.85 25.45
C SER A 161 -27.32 -19.47 24.27
N GLU A 162 -26.33 -18.60 24.47
CA GLU A 162 -25.36 -18.24 23.42
C GLU A 162 -24.53 -19.44 22.93
N SER A 163 -24.25 -20.42 23.81
CA SER A 163 -23.56 -21.66 23.44
C SER A 163 -24.40 -22.50 22.48
N GLU A 164 -25.69 -22.66 22.78
CA GLU A 164 -26.61 -23.38 21.89
C GLU A 164 -26.81 -22.62 20.56
N ALA A 165 -26.86 -21.29 20.60
CA ALA A 165 -26.92 -20.46 19.40
C ALA A 165 -25.69 -20.65 18.50
N TYR A 166 -24.50 -20.75 19.09
CA TYR A 166 -23.26 -21.04 18.36
C TYR A 166 -23.30 -22.43 17.71
N ASP A 167 -23.72 -23.45 18.44
CA ASP A 167 -23.81 -24.82 17.91
C ASP A 167 -24.82 -24.93 16.78
N LEU A 168 -25.96 -24.24 16.88
CA LEU A 168 -26.94 -24.13 15.80
C LEU A 168 -26.37 -23.43 14.58
N LEU A 169 -25.68 -22.30 14.77
CA LEU A 169 -25.06 -21.55 13.68
C LEU A 169 -24.00 -22.40 12.96
N ARG A 170 -23.17 -23.12 13.72
CA ARG A 170 -22.16 -24.05 13.20
C ARG A 170 -22.81 -25.20 12.42
N LYS A 171 -23.86 -25.80 12.98
CA LYS A 171 -24.60 -26.90 12.31
C LYS A 171 -25.23 -26.43 11.01
N GLN A 172 -25.78 -25.22 10.98
CA GLN A 172 -26.35 -24.62 9.77
C GLN A 172 -25.26 -24.39 8.71
N ALA A 173 -24.12 -23.83 9.10
CA ALA A 173 -22.98 -23.61 8.20
C ALA A 173 -22.47 -24.93 7.59
N MET A 174 -22.39 -26.00 8.39
CA MET A 174 -22.01 -27.33 7.91
C MET A 174 -23.04 -27.90 6.93
N ASN A 175 -24.34 -27.79 7.24
CA ASN A 175 -25.42 -28.28 6.38
C ASN A 175 -25.43 -27.55 5.03
N GLU A 176 -25.16 -26.24 5.03
CA GLU A 176 -25.13 -25.41 3.82
C GLU A 176 -23.77 -25.44 3.09
N ARG A 177 -22.74 -26.09 3.65
CA ARG A 177 -21.35 -26.06 3.16
C ARG A 177 -20.83 -24.63 2.94
N LYS A 178 -21.18 -23.72 3.85
CA LYS A 178 -20.74 -22.31 3.86
C LYS A 178 -19.86 -22.03 5.07
N ARG A 179 -19.12 -20.91 5.03
CA ARG A 179 -18.41 -20.46 6.22
C ARG A 179 -19.43 -19.97 7.25
N MET A 180 -19.09 -20.13 8.52
CA MET A 180 -19.96 -19.73 9.62
C MET A 180 -20.30 -18.24 9.60
N VAL A 181 -19.35 -17.39 9.20
CA VAL A 181 -19.59 -15.95 9.01
C VAL A 181 -20.64 -15.69 7.93
N ASP A 182 -20.63 -16.41 6.81
CA ASP A 182 -21.56 -16.16 5.71
C ASP A 182 -23.02 -16.44 6.14
N VAL A 183 -23.22 -17.49 6.94
CA VAL A 183 -24.52 -17.81 7.57
C VAL A 183 -24.89 -16.75 8.62
N ALA A 184 -23.94 -16.34 9.45
CA ALA A 184 -24.16 -15.31 10.47
C ALA A 184 -24.60 -13.97 9.84
N THR A 185 -23.89 -13.52 8.81
CA THR A 185 -24.23 -12.31 8.06
C THR A 185 -25.61 -12.42 7.43
N SER A 186 -25.98 -13.59 6.89
CA SER A 186 -27.31 -13.80 6.32
C SER A 186 -28.42 -13.67 7.37
N ILE A 187 -28.24 -14.26 8.56
CA ILE A 187 -29.19 -14.15 9.67
C ILE A 187 -29.34 -12.70 10.13
N VAL A 188 -28.22 -12.00 10.33
CA VAL A 188 -28.25 -10.60 10.79
C VAL A 188 -28.95 -9.70 9.75
N LYS A 189 -28.64 -9.85 8.46
CA LYS A 189 -29.27 -9.06 7.39
C LYS A 189 -30.78 -9.29 7.31
N VAL A 190 -31.21 -10.56 7.34
CA VAL A 190 -32.65 -10.90 7.31
C VAL A 190 -33.36 -10.33 8.54
N TYR A 191 -32.74 -10.43 9.71
CA TYR A 191 -33.33 -9.89 10.94
C TYR A 191 -33.48 -8.36 10.90
N GLN A 192 -32.47 -7.63 10.39
CA GLN A 192 -32.54 -6.17 10.21
C GLN A 192 -33.67 -5.77 9.25
N LEU A 193 -33.80 -6.45 8.11
CA LEU A 193 -34.89 -6.21 7.15
C LEU A 193 -36.28 -6.43 7.74
N LEU A 194 -36.42 -7.39 8.65
CA LEU A 194 -37.69 -7.67 9.33
C LEU A 194 -38.01 -6.62 10.42
N GLN A 195 -36.99 -6.01 11.04
CA GLN A 195 -37.17 -4.93 12.03
C GLN A 195 -37.49 -3.58 11.38
N ASP A 196 -36.96 -3.29 10.19
CA ASP A 196 -37.25 -2.04 9.46
C ASP A 196 -38.70 -1.97 8.93
N GLN A 197 -39.45 -3.09 9.00
CA GLN A 197 -40.86 -3.19 8.58
C GLN A 197 -41.86 -3.02 9.73
N THR A 198 -41.39 -2.85 10.98
CA THR A 198 -42.20 -2.65 12.20
C THR A 198 -41.96 -1.29 12.81
#